data_AF-A0A5B2V7D6-F1
#
_entry.id   AF-A0A5B2V7D6-F1
#
_cell.length_a   1.000
_cell.length_b   1.000
_cell.length_c   1.000
_cell.angle_alpha   90.00
_cell.angle_beta   90.00
_cell.angle_gamma   90.00
#
_symmetry.space_group_name_H-M   'P 1'
#
loop_
_entity.id
_entity.type
_entity.pdbx_description
1 polymer ?
#
loop_
_entity_poly.entity_id
_entity_poly.type
_entity_poly.pdbx_seq_one_letter_code
_entity_poly.pdbx_strand_id
1 'polypeptide(L)'
;MTAGSRRLDAVKRIQSVQAQKHRLEEWRLAEVQRRENENRATREAIIAALDGSNPLHGLFVAAGAKRLEALSAQGHRLAAERAAQAGAALEQARRVKACEKLVAVAELACEEERRRLELLDYLDGAFAAGDASPT
;
A
#
# COMPACT_ATOMS: atom_id res chain seq x y z
N MET A 1 3.78 -17.57 -27.37
CA MET A 1 3.88 -16.38 -26.47
C MET A 1 4.91 -15.42 -27.05
N THR A 2 4.52 -14.17 -27.33
CA THR A 2 5.44 -13.13 -27.84
C THR A 2 6.35 -12.61 -26.71
N ALA A 3 7.48 -11.98 -27.08
CA ALA A 3 8.36 -11.33 -26.11
C ALA A 3 7.63 -10.22 -25.31
N GLY A 4 6.70 -9.51 -25.96
CA GLY A 4 5.81 -8.53 -25.33
C GLY A 4 4.95 -9.13 -24.22
N SER A 5 4.29 -10.27 -24.50
CA SER A 5 3.44 -10.96 -23.51
C SER A 5 4.22 -11.39 -22.27
N ARG A 6 5.44 -11.94 -22.42
CA ARG A 6 6.29 -12.29 -21.26
C ARG A 6 6.68 -11.08 -20.41
N ARG A 7 6.95 -9.93 -21.06
CA ARG A 7 7.28 -8.68 -20.37
C ARG A 7 6.05 -8.13 -19.62
N LEU A 8 4.87 -8.19 -20.23
CA LEU A 8 3.62 -7.79 -19.57
C LEU A 8 3.35 -8.61 -18.30
N ASP A 9 3.49 -9.94 -18.37
CA ASP A 9 3.30 -10.81 -17.22
C ASP A 9 4.31 -10.52 -16.09
N ALA A 10 5.56 -10.21 -16.44
CA ALA A 10 6.57 -9.80 -15.46
C ALA A 10 6.18 -8.49 -14.75
N VAL A 11 5.73 -7.47 -15.48
CA VAL A 11 5.33 -6.19 -14.89
C VAL A 11 4.05 -6.35 -14.03
N LYS A 12 3.08 -7.17 -14.46
CA LYS A 12 1.88 -7.50 -13.67
C LYS A 12 2.22 -8.18 -12.35
N ARG A 13 3.20 -9.10 -12.34
CA ARG A 13 3.70 -9.71 -11.10
C ARG A 13 4.32 -8.67 -10.17
N ILE A 14 5.13 -7.75 -10.70
CA ILE A 14 5.73 -6.66 -9.92
C ILE A 14 4.62 -5.79 -9.31
N GLN A 15 3.63 -5.38 -10.11
CA GLN A 15 2.48 -4.61 -9.62
C GLN A 15 1.76 -5.32 -8.47
N SER A 16 1.50 -6.61 -8.60
CA SER A 16 0.86 -7.42 -7.55
C SER A 16 1.66 -7.40 -6.24
N VAL A 17 2.99 -7.60 -6.32
CA VAL A 17 3.87 -7.51 -5.14
C VAL A 17 3.85 -6.10 -4.54
N GLN A 18 3.88 -5.04 -5.34
CA GLN A 18 3.81 -3.67 -4.82
C GLN A 18 2.47 -3.40 -4.14
N ALA A 19 1.36 -3.91 -4.68
CA ALA A 19 0.04 -3.78 -4.09
C ALA A 19 -0.08 -4.52 -2.75
N GLN A 20 0.48 -5.73 -2.66
CA GLN A 20 0.54 -6.48 -1.40
C GLN A 20 1.37 -5.74 -0.34
N LYS A 21 2.54 -5.21 -0.73
CA LYS A 21 3.36 -4.38 0.16
C LYS A 21 2.62 -3.12 0.61
N HIS A 22 1.88 -2.46 -0.28
CA HIS A 22 1.10 -1.27 0.09
C HIS A 22 0.07 -1.60 1.17
N ARG A 23 -0.70 -2.67 0.99
CA ARG A 23 -1.65 -3.14 2.00
C ARG A 23 -0.95 -3.42 3.33
N LEU A 24 0.20 -4.08 3.33
CA LEU A 24 0.93 -4.33 4.57
C LEU A 24 1.30 -3.03 5.30
N GLU A 25 1.74 -1.99 4.58
CA GLU A 25 2.05 -0.70 5.20
C GLU A 25 0.80 0.03 5.70
N GLU A 26 -0.36 -0.12 5.04
CA GLU A 26 -1.64 0.41 5.51
C GLU A 26 -2.08 -0.28 6.81
N TRP A 27 -1.94 -1.60 6.90
CA TRP A 27 -2.27 -2.37 8.10
C TRP A 27 -1.37 -1.99 9.27
N ARG A 28 -0.07 -1.81 9.04
CA ARG A 28 0.86 -1.30 10.05
C ARG A 28 0.48 0.09 10.52
N LEU A 29 0.09 0.98 9.61
CA LEU A 29 -0.37 2.33 9.97
C LEU A 29 -1.61 2.28 10.86
N ALA A 30 -2.58 1.44 10.50
CA ALA A 30 -3.80 1.24 11.29
C ALA A 30 -3.49 0.70 12.70
N GLU A 31 -2.55 -0.23 12.81
CA GLU A 31 -2.12 -0.78 14.10
C GLU A 31 -1.45 0.27 14.99
N VAL A 32 -0.59 1.12 14.44
CA VAL A 32 0.02 2.23 15.19
C VAL A 32 -1.04 3.23 15.65
N GLN A 33 -2.02 3.55 14.79
CA GLN A 33 -3.14 4.42 15.15
C GLN A 33 -4.02 3.83 16.26
N ARG A 34 -4.26 2.52 16.23
CA ARG A 34 -4.96 1.80 17.30
C ARG A 34 -4.22 1.95 18.63
N ARG A 35 -2.91 1.68 18.65
CA ARG A 35 -2.06 1.84 19.84
C ARG A 35 -2.02 3.28 20.36
N GLU A 36 -2.00 4.28 19.46
CA GLU A 36 -2.08 5.70 19.82
C GLU A 36 -3.42 6.03 20.51
N ASN A 37 -4.53 5.52 19.98
CA ASN A 37 -5.86 5.71 20.56
C ASN A 37 -5.99 5.03 21.93
N GLU A 38 -5.46 3.82 22.08
CA GLU A 38 -5.44 3.09 23.37
C GLU A 38 -4.61 3.82 24.42
N ASN A 39 -3.44 4.35 24.03
CA ASN A 39 -2.61 5.15 24.93
C ASN A 39 -3.34 6.42 25.38
N ARG A 40 -3.99 7.12 24.45
CA ARG A 40 -4.80 8.31 24.75
C ARG A 40 -5.95 7.99 25.71
N ALA A 41 -6.75 6.97 25.40
CA ALA A 41 -7.86 6.53 26.26
C ALA A 41 -7.39 6.14 27.67
N THR A 42 -6.23 5.49 27.78
CA THR A 42 -5.64 5.13 29.09
C THR A 42 -5.25 6.38 29.89
N ARG A 43 -4.67 7.39 29.23
CA ARG A 43 -4.32 8.66 29.89
C ARG A 43 -5.57 9.38 30.38
N GLU A 44 -6.59 9.48 29.54
CA GLU A 44 -7.88 10.10 29.89
C GLU A 44 -8.53 9.37 31.08
N ALA A 45 -8.51 8.04 31.11
CA ALA A 45 -9.04 7.26 32.22
C ALA A 45 -8.29 7.51 33.55
N ILE A 46 -6.96 7.66 33.51
CA ILE A 46 -6.17 7.98 34.71
C ILE A 46 -6.50 9.40 35.20
N ILE A 47 -6.60 10.38 34.30
CA ILE A 47 -6.95 11.75 34.66
C ILE A 47 -8.35 11.77 35.30
N ALA A 48 -9.34 11.13 34.68
CA ALA A 48 -10.69 11.05 35.22
C ALA A 48 -10.75 10.35 36.59
N ALA A 49 -9.95 9.30 36.80
CA ALA A 49 -9.85 8.63 38.08
C ALA A 49 -9.19 9.50 39.16
N LEU A 50 -8.28 10.41 38.77
CA LEU A 50 -7.66 11.39 39.65
C LEU A 50 -8.57 12.59 39.95
N ASP A 51 -9.63 12.85 39.20
CA ASP A 51 -10.58 13.93 39.53
C ASP A 51 -11.66 13.48 40.54
N GLY A 52 -11.81 12.17 40.76
CA GLY A 52 -12.79 11.59 41.67
C GLY A 52 -12.41 11.75 43.14
N SER A 53 -13.27 12.42 43.92
CA SER A 53 -13.04 12.81 45.32
C SER A 53 -12.86 11.60 46.26
N ASN A 54 -11.65 11.05 46.34
CA ASN A 54 -11.32 9.89 47.17
C ASN A 54 -10.29 10.27 48.27
N PRO A 55 -10.53 9.97 49.56
CA PRO A 55 -9.63 10.30 50.67
C PRO A 55 -8.19 9.77 50.56
N LEU A 56 -7.94 8.77 49.71
CA LEU A 56 -6.60 8.21 49.44
C LEU A 56 -5.81 8.96 48.36
N HIS A 57 -6.31 10.10 47.89
CA HIS A 57 -5.80 10.89 46.77
C HIS A 57 -4.28 11.10 46.75
N GLY A 58 -3.67 11.46 47.89
CA GLY A 58 -2.24 11.80 47.94
C GLY A 58 -1.31 10.66 47.53
N LEU A 59 -1.64 9.40 47.87
CA LEU A 59 -0.81 8.24 47.54
C LEU A 59 -0.98 7.82 46.07
N PHE A 60 -2.20 7.94 45.53
CA PHE A 60 -2.51 7.61 44.14
C PHE A 60 -2.06 8.68 43.15
N VAL A 61 -1.98 9.95 43.56
CA VAL A 61 -1.49 11.06 42.73
C VAL A 61 -0.04 10.83 42.28
N ALA A 62 0.85 10.41 43.19
CA ALA A 62 2.26 10.17 42.82
C ALA A 62 2.42 9.00 41.83
N ALA A 63 1.72 7.90 42.06
CA ALA A 63 1.73 6.74 41.16
C ALA A 63 1.05 7.05 39.81
N GLY A 64 -0.07 7.78 39.84
CA GLY A 64 -0.80 8.23 38.65
C GLY A 64 0.01 9.21 37.80
N ALA A 65 0.70 10.17 38.43
CA ALA A 65 1.59 11.11 37.76
C ALA A 65 2.75 10.38 37.05
N LYS A 66 3.42 9.44 37.73
CA LYS A 66 4.50 8.64 37.13
C LYS A 66 4.00 7.81 35.95
N ARG A 67 2.79 7.25 36.05
CA ARG A 67 2.18 6.49 34.95
C ARG A 67 1.76 7.38 33.78
N LEU A 68 1.23 8.58 34.05
CA LEU A 68 0.91 9.58 33.03
C LEU A 68 2.16 10.06 32.29
N GLU A 69 3.27 10.28 32.99
CA GLU A 69 4.56 10.63 32.38
C GLU A 69 5.04 9.52 31.44
N ALA A 70 5.02 8.27 31.89
CA ALA A 70 5.39 7.12 31.08
C ALA A 70 4.48 6.97 29.84
N LEU A 71 3.16 7.13 30.01
CA LEU A 71 2.20 7.08 28.91
C LEU A 71 2.38 8.25 27.94
N SER A 72 2.75 9.44 28.41
CA SER A 72 3.01 10.61 27.57
C SER A 72 4.28 10.41 26.74
N ALA A 73 5.35 9.89 27.35
CA ALA A 73 6.56 9.50 26.63
C ALA A 73 6.27 8.42 25.58
N GLN A 74 5.45 7.42 25.91
CA GLN A 74 4.98 6.42 24.96
C GLN A 74 4.15 7.04 23.82
N GLY A 75 3.27 8.00 24.14
CA GLY A 75 2.48 8.74 23.15
C GLY A 75 3.35 9.49 22.14
N HIS A 76 4.42 10.16 22.60
CA HIS A 76 5.38 10.80 21.69
C HIS A 76 6.09 9.80 20.77
N ARG A 77 6.45 8.63 21.27
CA ARG A 77 7.04 7.56 20.45
C ARG A 77 6.05 7.03 19.42
N LEU A 78 4.80 6.79 19.80
CA LEU A 78 3.74 6.34 18.89
C LEU A 78 3.42 7.39 17.81
N ALA A 79 3.43 8.68 18.15
CA ALA A 79 3.24 9.75 17.18
C ALA A 79 4.37 9.79 16.14
N ALA A 80 5.62 9.63 16.57
CA ALA A 80 6.77 9.54 15.66
C ALA A 80 6.69 8.27 14.78
N GLU A 81 6.35 7.12 15.37
CA GLU A 81 6.13 5.86 14.65
C GLU A 81 5.02 6.00 13.60
N ARG A 82 3.91 6.68 13.94
CA ARG A 82 2.81 6.95 13.02
C ARG A 82 3.24 7.81 11.84
N ALA A 83 4.01 8.87 12.10
CA ALA A 83 4.50 9.74 11.04
C ALA A 83 5.42 8.99 10.07
N ALA A 84 6.33 8.17 10.59
CA ALA A 84 7.20 7.31 9.78
C ALA A 84 6.39 6.31 8.95
N GLN A 85 5.41 5.64 9.57
CA GLN A 85 4.58 4.63 8.92
C GLN A 85 3.66 5.25 7.85
N ALA A 86 3.14 6.46 8.08
CA ALA A 86 2.39 7.21 7.08
C ALA A 86 3.26 7.57 5.86
N GLY A 87 4.51 7.96 6.09
CA GLY A 87 5.51 8.17 5.04
C GLY A 87 5.76 6.92 4.21
N ALA A 88 5.96 5.77 4.87
CA ALA A 88 6.17 4.48 4.20
C ALA A 88 4.96 4.04 3.37
N ALA A 89 3.75 4.17 3.91
CA ALA A 89 2.52 3.85 3.19
C ALA A 89 2.34 4.72 1.93
N LEU A 90 2.66 6.01 2.03
CA LEU A 90 2.58 6.95 0.91
C LEU A 90 3.65 6.70 -0.15
N GLU A 91 4.88 6.38 0.24
CA GLU A 91 5.92 5.97 -0.69
C GLU A 91 5.50 4.71 -1.46
N GLN A 92 4.94 3.74 -0.76
CA GLN A 92 4.49 2.50 -1.36
C GLN A 92 3.30 2.70 -2.29
N ALA A 93 2.37 3.60 -1.96
CA ALA A 93 1.29 4.02 -2.85
C ALA A 93 1.82 4.63 -4.16
N ARG A 94 2.86 5.49 -4.07
CA ARG A 94 3.53 6.05 -5.27
C ARG A 94 4.15 4.96 -6.14
N ARG A 95 4.77 3.95 -5.54
CA ARG A 95 5.36 2.80 -6.26
C ARG A 95 4.29 1.96 -6.96
N VAL A 96 3.13 1.74 -6.32
CA VAL A 96 1.98 1.09 -6.96
C VAL A 96 1.53 1.89 -8.18
N LYS A 97 1.36 3.21 -8.03
CA LYS A 97 0.95 4.10 -9.14
C LYS A 97 1.95 4.08 -10.31
N ALA A 98 3.25 4.02 -10.01
CA ALA A 98 4.28 3.88 -11.04
C ALA A 98 4.17 2.53 -11.77
N CYS A 99 3.92 1.43 -11.04
CA CYS A 99 3.74 0.11 -11.65
C CYS A 99 2.47 0.03 -12.50
N GLU A 100 1.37 0.65 -12.09
CA GLU A 100 0.14 0.75 -12.90
C GLU A 100 0.43 1.41 -14.26
N LYS A 101 1.20 2.50 -14.27
CA LYS A 101 1.59 3.16 -15.53
C LYS A 101 2.44 2.25 -16.41
N LEU A 102 3.36 1.49 -15.82
CA LEU A 102 4.19 0.54 -16.56
C LEU A 102 3.37 -0.62 -17.14
N VAL A 103 2.38 -1.11 -16.40
CA VAL A 103 1.43 -2.12 -16.91
C VAL A 103 0.68 -1.57 -18.11
N ALA A 104 0.10 -0.36 -18.00
CA ALA A 104 -0.65 0.25 -19.11
C ALA A 104 0.19 0.42 -20.38
N VAL A 105 1.45 0.86 -20.24
CA VAL A 105 2.38 0.96 -21.38
C VAL A 105 2.70 -0.41 -21.98
N ALA A 106 2.91 -1.43 -21.13
CA ALA A 106 3.20 -2.79 -21.60
C ALA A 106 1.99 -3.45 -22.29
N GLU A 107 0.77 -3.16 -21.82
CA GLU A 107 -0.47 -3.61 -22.45
C GLU A 107 -0.63 -3.01 -23.84
N LEU A 108 -0.45 -1.69 -23.97
CA LEU A 108 -0.51 -1.02 -25.27
C LEU A 108 0.51 -1.61 -26.26
N ALA A 109 1.75 -1.80 -25.84
CA ALA A 109 2.78 -2.42 -26.69
C ALA A 109 2.43 -3.86 -27.10
N CYS A 110 1.80 -4.64 -26.21
CA CYS A 110 1.32 -5.99 -26.57
C CYS A 110 0.16 -5.94 -27.56
N GLU A 111 -0.75 -4.98 -27.43
CA GLU A 111 -1.86 -4.80 -28.35
C GLU A 111 -1.39 -4.39 -29.75
N GLU A 112 -0.44 -3.45 -29.82
CA GLU A 112 0.18 -3.00 -31.08
C GLU A 112 0.89 -4.15 -31.79
N GLU A 113 1.68 -4.94 -31.06
CA GLU A 113 2.37 -6.11 -31.61
C GLU A 113 1.38 -7.16 -32.12
N ARG A 114 0.32 -7.42 -31.35
CA ARG A 114 -0.75 -8.34 -31.76
C ARG A 114 -1.42 -7.85 -33.06
N ARG A 115 -1.82 -6.58 -33.13
CA ARG A 115 -2.43 -5.99 -34.34
C ARG A 115 -1.50 -6.08 -35.55
N ARG A 116 -0.20 -5.85 -35.35
CA ARG A 116 0.82 -5.99 -36.40
C ARG A 116 0.89 -7.43 -36.92
N LEU A 117 0.90 -8.42 -36.02
CA LEU A 117 0.94 -9.83 -36.41
C LEU A 117 -0.36 -10.26 -37.12
N GLU A 118 -1.52 -9.82 -36.64
CA GLU A 118 -2.82 -10.06 -37.29
C GLU A 118 -2.88 -9.46 -38.70
N LEU A 119 -2.32 -8.27 -38.90
CA LEU A 119 -2.23 -7.64 -40.23
C LEU A 119 -1.33 -8.44 -41.17
N LEU A 120 -0.17 -8.90 -40.69
CA LEU A 120 0.75 -9.71 -41.50
C LEU A 120 0.10 -11.04 -41.91
N ASP A 121 -0.57 -11.71 -40.97
CA ASP A 121 -1.30 -12.95 -41.23
C ASP A 121 -2.43 -12.77 -42.27
N TYR A 122 -3.17 -11.66 -42.18
CA TYR A 122 -4.17 -11.31 -43.18
C TYR A 122 -3.57 -11.08 -44.57
N LEU A 123 -2.44 -10.36 -44.66
CA LEU A 123 -1.76 -10.10 -45.92
C LEU A 123 -1.23 -11.40 -46.53
N ASP A 124 -0.58 -12.26 -45.73
CA ASP A 124 -0.09 -13.57 -46.18
C ASP A 124 -1.23 -14.44 -46.73
N GLY A 125 -2.39 -14.46 -46.06
CA GLY A 125 -3.58 -15.14 -46.54
C GLY A 125 -4.12 -14.57 -47.86
N ALA A 126 -4.12 -13.24 -48.01
CA ALA A 126 -4.58 -12.58 -49.24
C ALA A 126 -3.63 -12.84 -50.42
N PHE A 127 -2.31 -12.85 -50.20
CA PHE A 127 -1.33 -13.19 -51.23
C PHE A 127 -1.41 -14.67 -51.61
N ALA A 128 -1.55 -15.58 -50.63
CA ALA A 128 -1.72 -17.02 -50.90
C ALA A 128 -3.00 -17.35 -51.69
N ALA A 129 -4.09 -16.58 -51.47
CA ALA A 129 -5.32 -16.71 -52.24
C ALA A 129 -5.24 -16.11 -53.65
N GLY A 130 -4.43 -15.06 -53.83
CA GLY A 130 -4.17 -14.42 -55.13
C GLY A 130 -3.29 -15.25 -56.07
N ASP A 131 -2.30 -15.95 -55.51
CA ASP A 131 -1.39 -16.84 -56.27
C ASP A 131 -2.04 -18.19 -56.65
N ALA A 132 -3.19 -18.53 -56.06
CA ALA A 132 -3.98 -19.72 -56.39
C ALA A 132 -4.95 -19.51 -57.58
N SER A 133 -4.86 -18.39 -58.29
CA SER A 133 -5.67 -18.14 -59.48
C SER A 133 -5.15 -18.99 -60.67
N PRO A 134 -5.93 -19.94 -61.20
CA PRO A 134 -5.47 -20.85 -62.24
C PRO A 134 -5.56 -20.17 -63.61
N THR A 135 -4.45 -20.09 -64.32
CA THR A 135 -4.39 -19.94 -65.78
C THR A 135 -3.50 -21.01 -66.36
#